data_AF-A0A7J8T742-F1
#
_entry.id   AF-A0A7J8T742-F1
#
_cell.length_a   1.000
_cell.length_b   1.000
_cell.length_c   1.000
_cell.angle_alpha   90.00
_cell.angle_beta   90.00
_cell.angle_gamma   90.00
#
_symmetry.space_group_name_H-M   'P 1'
#
loop_
_entity.id
_entity.type
_entity.pdbx_description
1 polymer ?
#
loop_
_entity_poly.entity_id
_entity_poly.type
_entity_poly.pdbx_seq_one_letter_code
_entity_poly.pdbx_strand_id
1 'polypeptide(L)'
;MELLSSEDFKNTKIEPEWTAMDYLLEVVRVEPITSYPSKPLLPEGLKRHIVENMGGSNCVLVIQKQLFFSDVNPQASRLLIPFSQVESHEFLNESEVERLKNKEAIKACLVEPSMEETEINFKWWDMRKNSMYVITT
;
A
#
# COMPACT_ATOMS: atom_id res chain seq x y z
N MET A 1 -13.57 -1.66 -3.29
CA MET A 1 -14.04 -2.33 -4.52
C MET A 1 -15.14 -1.44 -5.06
N GLU A 2 -14.79 -0.49 -5.93
CA GLU A 2 -15.81 0.27 -6.65
C GLU A 2 -16.35 -0.65 -7.74
N LEU A 3 -17.64 -0.93 -7.67
CA LEU A 3 -18.34 -1.66 -8.73
C LEU A 3 -18.40 -0.72 -9.93
N LEU A 4 -18.05 -1.22 -11.11
CA LEU A 4 -18.21 -0.47 -12.35
C LEU A 4 -19.63 0.06 -12.42
N SER A 5 -19.74 1.35 -12.66
CA SER A 5 -21.01 2.06 -12.70
C SER A 5 -21.59 1.96 -14.11
N SER A 6 -22.90 2.17 -14.23
CA SER A 6 -23.54 2.15 -15.55
C SER A 6 -22.96 3.21 -16.50
N GLU A 7 -22.34 4.26 -15.93
CA GLU A 7 -21.63 5.33 -16.60
C GLU A 7 -20.48 4.83 -17.47
N ASP A 8 -19.76 3.80 -17.00
CA ASP A 8 -18.52 3.31 -17.63
C ASP A 8 -18.80 2.59 -18.96
N PHE A 9 -20.05 2.19 -19.21
CA PHE A 9 -20.50 1.48 -20.41
C PHE A 9 -21.37 2.33 -21.34
N LYS A 10 -21.56 3.63 -21.05
CA LYS A 10 -22.49 4.50 -21.80
C LYS A 10 -22.16 4.64 -23.29
N ASN A 11 -20.92 4.35 -23.69
CA ASN A 11 -20.46 4.42 -25.07
C ASN A 11 -20.25 3.03 -25.72
N THR A 12 -20.47 1.95 -24.97
CA THR A 12 -20.34 0.58 -25.50
C THR A 12 -21.63 0.23 -26.23
N LYS A 13 -21.55 0.09 -27.56
CA LYS A 13 -22.65 -0.47 -28.34
C LYS A 13 -22.72 -1.97 -28.07
N ILE A 14 -23.59 -2.35 -27.14
CA ILE A 14 -23.89 -3.74 -26.86
C ILE A 14 -24.76 -4.27 -28.00
N GLU A 15 -24.26 -5.25 -28.74
CA GLU A 15 -25.03 -5.91 -29.80
C GLU A 15 -25.86 -7.06 -29.21
N PRO A 16 -27.12 -7.25 -29.65
CA PRO A 16 -28.05 -8.22 -29.06
C PRO A 16 -27.61 -9.69 -29.18
N GLU A 17 -26.61 -10.00 -30.01
CA GLU A 17 -26.02 -11.31 -30.25
C GLU A 17 -24.84 -11.67 -29.35
N TRP A 18 -24.38 -10.76 -28.48
CA TRP A 18 -23.20 -11.02 -27.66
C TRP A 18 -23.41 -12.19 -26.70
N THR A 19 -22.43 -13.08 -26.66
CA THR A 19 -22.37 -14.17 -25.68
C THR A 19 -21.85 -13.63 -24.35
N ALA A 20 -22.09 -14.36 -23.26
CA ALA A 20 -21.55 -14.00 -21.94
C ALA A 20 -20.02 -13.80 -21.94
N MET A 21 -19.29 -14.47 -22.84
CA MET A 21 -17.84 -14.31 -22.99
C MET A 21 -17.47 -13.02 -23.74
N ASP A 22 -18.28 -12.59 -24.70
CA ASP A 22 -18.09 -11.32 -25.41
C ASP A 22 -18.30 -10.13 -24.46
N TYR A 23 -19.30 -10.23 -23.57
CA TYR A 23 -19.47 -9.28 -22.48
C TYR A 23 -18.26 -9.26 -21.53
N LEU A 24 -17.73 -10.42 -21.13
CA LEU A 24 -16.56 -10.47 -20.27
C LEU A 24 -15.31 -9.88 -20.94
N LEU A 25 -15.11 -10.17 -22.23
CA LEU A 25 -14.01 -9.62 -23.02
C LEU A 25 -14.13 -8.10 -23.18
N GLU A 26 -15.34 -7.57 -23.38
CA GLU A 26 -15.57 -6.13 -23.48
C GLU A 26 -15.39 -5.43 -22.14
N VAL A 27 -15.87 -6.00 -21.04
CA VAL A 27 -15.62 -5.50 -19.67
C VAL A 27 -14.13 -5.52 -19.33
N VAL A 28 -13.35 -6.44 -19.91
CA VAL A 28 -11.89 -6.46 -19.78
C VAL A 28 -11.21 -5.45 -20.71
N ARG A 29 -11.80 -5.15 -21.88
CA ARG A 29 -11.32 -4.14 -22.86
C ARG A 29 -11.56 -2.70 -22.41
N VAL A 30 -12.71 -2.44 -21.77
CA VAL A 30 -12.89 -1.22 -20.98
C VAL A 30 -11.90 -1.39 -19.84
N GLU A 31 -10.67 -0.90 -20.03
CA GLU A 31 -9.63 -1.04 -19.01
C GLU A 31 -10.24 -0.62 -17.68
N PRO A 32 -10.36 -1.55 -16.70
CA PRO A 32 -10.70 -1.12 -15.37
C PRO A 32 -9.65 -0.08 -15.03
N ILE A 33 -10.03 1.04 -14.40
CA ILE A 33 -9.10 2.08 -13.97
C ILE A 33 -8.06 1.40 -13.05
N THR A 34 -7.03 0.83 -13.67
CA THR A 34 -5.99 -0.06 -13.12
C THR A 34 -4.62 0.46 -13.52
N SER A 35 -4.57 1.66 -14.10
CA SER A 35 -3.47 2.55 -13.76
C SER A 35 -3.59 2.81 -12.26
N TYR A 36 -2.85 2.04 -11.45
CA TYR A 36 -2.35 2.55 -10.18
C TYR A 36 -1.92 4.00 -10.44
N PRO A 37 -2.36 4.98 -9.62
CA PRO A 37 -1.97 6.36 -9.88
C PRO A 37 -0.45 6.38 -9.96
N SER A 38 0.08 7.12 -10.95
CA SER A 38 1.52 7.28 -11.16
C SER A 38 2.22 7.40 -9.81
N LYS A 39 3.32 6.64 -9.64
CA LYS A 39 4.08 6.56 -8.38
C LYS A 39 4.03 7.91 -7.64
N PRO A 40 3.41 7.97 -6.45
CA PRO A 40 3.16 9.23 -5.79
C PRO A 40 4.48 9.92 -5.49
N LEU A 41 4.55 11.19 -5.84
CA LEU A 41 5.68 12.02 -5.47
C LEU A 41 5.57 12.34 -3.98
N LEU A 42 6.68 12.19 -3.25
CA LEU A 42 6.76 12.59 -1.86
C LEU A 42 6.53 14.11 -1.77
N PRO A 43 5.54 14.61 -1.01
CA PRO A 43 5.29 16.03 -0.88
C PRO A 43 6.53 16.79 -0.44
N GLU A 44 6.82 17.94 -1.08
CA GLU A 44 8.08 18.65 -0.86
C GLU A 44 8.26 19.11 0.59
N GLY A 45 7.18 19.55 1.24
CA GLY A 45 7.21 19.92 2.66
C GLY A 45 7.59 18.75 3.57
N LEU A 46 7.07 17.55 3.30
CA LEU A 46 7.37 16.35 4.08
C LEU A 46 8.81 15.89 3.83
N LYS A 47 9.26 15.93 2.57
CA LYS A 47 10.65 15.65 2.21
C LYS A 47 11.61 16.59 2.93
N ARG A 48 11.29 17.89 2.97
CA ARG A 48 12.11 18.90 3.65
C ARG A 48 12.19 18.64 5.15
N HIS A 49 11.08 18.35 5.81
CA HIS A 49 11.05 17.98 7.24
C HIS A 49 11.93 16.76 7.52
N ILE A 50 11.80 15.69 6.73
CA ILE A 50 12.58 14.47 6.90
C ILE A 50 14.09 14.75 6.75
N VAL A 51 14.50 15.51 5.74
CA VAL A 51 15.92 15.77 5.47
C VAL A 51 16.52 16.77 6.45
N GLU A 52 15.86 17.90 6.67
CA GLU A 52 16.42 19.03 7.44
C GLU A 52 16.27 18.83 8.95
N ASN A 53 15.13 18.31 9.41
CA ASN A 53 14.81 18.23 10.84
C ASN A 53 15.14 16.85 11.43
N MET A 54 14.98 15.77 10.65
CA MET A 54 15.23 14.40 11.12
C MET A 54 16.57 13.82 10.65
N GLY A 55 17.30 14.54 9.78
CA GLY A 55 18.56 14.05 9.19
C GLY A 55 18.39 12.84 8.27
N GLY A 56 17.17 12.61 7.77
CA GLY A 56 16.85 11.51 6.89
C GLY A 56 17.53 11.66 5.53
N SER A 57 17.92 10.53 4.95
CA SER A 57 18.44 10.45 3.58
C SER A 57 17.82 9.25 2.87
N ASN A 58 17.90 9.23 1.53
CA ASN A 58 17.45 8.09 0.72
C ASN A 58 15.94 7.74 0.86
N CYS A 59 15.05 8.71 0.63
CA CYS A 59 13.61 8.46 0.64
C CYS A 59 13.20 7.50 -0.49
N VAL A 60 12.67 6.33 -0.12
CA VAL A 60 12.17 5.31 -1.06
C VAL A 60 10.68 5.04 -0.84
N LEU A 61 9.96 4.72 -1.91
CA LEU A 61 8.59 4.22 -1.78
C LEU A 61 8.65 2.75 -1.40
N VAL A 62 8.13 2.40 -0.22
CA VAL A 62 8.10 1.02 0.28
C VAL A 62 6.87 0.26 -0.23
N ILE A 63 5.69 0.89 -0.15
CA ILE A 63 4.41 0.28 -0.55
C ILE A 63 3.42 1.36 -0.97
N GLN A 64 2.57 1.02 -1.93
CA GLN A 64 1.32 1.72 -2.20
C GLN A 64 0.19 0.68 -2.25
N LYS A 65 -0.81 0.82 -1.38
CA LYS A 65 -1.92 -0.12 -1.32
C LYS A 65 -3.25 0.57 -1.04
N GLN A 66 -4.34 -0.10 -1.40
CA GLN A 66 -5.66 0.24 -0.88
C GLN A 66 -5.76 -0.21 0.59
N LEU A 67 -6.40 0.62 1.42
CA LEU A 67 -6.70 0.25 2.80
C LEU A 67 -7.89 -0.72 2.83
N PHE A 68 -7.80 -1.75 3.66
CA PHE A 68 -8.87 -2.69 3.91
C PHE A 68 -9.50 -2.44 5.28
N PHE A 69 -10.68 -2.99 5.53
CA PHE A 69 -11.35 -2.89 6.83
C PHE A 69 -10.44 -3.32 7.99
N SER A 70 -9.57 -4.31 7.78
CA SER A 70 -8.59 -4.75 8.77
C SER A 70 -7.57 -3.69 9.17
N ASP A 71 -7.28 -2.73 8.30
CA ASP A 71 -6.31 -1.64 8.54
C ASP A 71 -6.95 -0.46 9.29
N VAL A 72 -8.23 -0.19 9.03
CA VAL A 72 -8.96 0.95 9.60
C VAL A 72 -9.81 0.58 10.83
N ASN A 73 -9.88 -0.72 11.18
CA ASN A 73 -10.60 -1.18 12.35
C ASN A 73 -9.94 -0.65 13.64
N PRO A 74 -10.61 0.23 14.43
CA PRO A 74 -10.03 0.80 15.64
C PRO A 74 -9.65 -0.23 16.70
N GLN A 75 -10.30 -1.41 16.69
CA GLN A 75 -9.99 -2.49 17.63
C GLN A 75 -8.71 -3.26 17.25
N ALA A 76 -8.29 -3.19 15.98
CA ALA A 76 -7.13 -3.92 15.50
C ALA A 76 -5.84 -3.11 15.61
N SER A 77 -5.93 -1.77 15.55
CA SER A 77 -4.83 -0.80 15.68
C SER A 77 -3.55 -1.20 14.93
N ARG A 78 -3.72 -1.67 13.69
CA ARG A 78 -2.62 -2.21 12.89
C ARG A 78 -2.78 -1.91 11.42
N LEU A 79 -1.67 -1.65 10.75
CA LEU A 79 -1.58 -1.55 9.30
C LEU A 79 -0.76 -2.73 8.77
N LEU A 80 -1.35 -3.50 7.84
CA LEU A 80 -0.68 -4.64 7.21
C LEU A 80 0.06 -4.20 5.95
N ILE A 81 1.30 -4.66 5.79
CA ILE A 81 2.15 -4.41 4.62
C ILE A 81 2.53 -5.78 4.03
N PRO A 82 1.71 -6.32 3.10
CA PRO A 82 1.98 -7.61 2.49
C PRO A 82 3.27 -7.58 1.67
N PHE A 83 4.14 -8.59 1.79
CA PHE A 83 5.40 -8.64 1.04
C PHE A 83 5.19 -8.64 -0.49
N SER A 84 4.09 -9.22 -0.95
CA SER A 84 3.72 -9.22 -2.37
C SER A 84 3.40 -7.84 -2.93
N GLN A 85 3.28 -6.81 -2.09
CA GLN A 85 3.01 -5.41 -2.46
C GLN A 85 4.17 -4.47 -2.10
N VAL A 86 5.25 -5.01 -1.52
CA VAL A 86 6.45 -4.22 -1.19
C VAL A 86 7.27 -4.03 -2.47
N GLU A 87 7.61 -2.79 -2.78
CA GLU A 87 8.40 -2.42 -3.96
C GLU A 87 9.85 -2.91 -3.86
N SER A 88 10.45 -2.73 -2.68
CA SER A 88 11.79 -3.20 -2.37
C SER A 88 11.93 -3.40 -0.87
N HIS A 89 12.71 -4.41 -0.47
CA HIS A 89 13.05 -4.67 0.93
C HIS A 89 14.35 -3.96 1.36
N GLU A 90 15.00 -3.21 0.46
CA GLU A 90 16.28 -2.53 0.70
C GLU A 90 16.19 -1.32 1.63
N PHE A 91 14.99 -0.97 2.12
CA PHE A 91 14.80 0.06 3.13
C PHE A 91 15.20 -0.39 4.55
N LEU A 92 15.48 -1.69 4.72
CA LEU A 92 15.97 -2.27 5.98
C LEU A 92 17.43 -2.71 5.82
N ASN A 93 18.23 -2.49 6.85
CA ASN A 93 19.57 -3.07 6.91
C ASN A 93 19.54 -4.52 7.43
N GLU A 94 20.65 -5.25 7.27
CA GLU A 94 20.74 -6.67 7.65
C GLU A 94 20.42 -6.92 9.13
N SER A 95 20.86 -6.02 10.02
CA SER A 95 20.59 -6.14 11.46
C SER A 95 19.11 -5.96 11.77
N GLU A 96 18.45 -5.00 11.12
CA GLU A 96 16.99 -4.79 11.26
C GLU A 96 16.21 -5.98 10.74
N VAL A 97 16.59 -6.55 9.60
CA VAL A 97 15.98 -7.76 9.05
C VAL A 97 16.11 -8.92 10.04
N GLU A 98 17.28 -9.12 10.64
CA GLU A 98 17.53 -10.19 11.60
C GLU A 98 16.69 -10.02 12.87
N ARG A 99 16.62 -8.81 13.42
CA ARG A 99 15.76 -8.48 14.57
C ARG A 99 14.30 -8.79 14.28
N LEU A 100 13.82 -8.37 13.11
CA LEU A 100 12.44 -8.64 12.67
C LEU A 100 12.16 -10.14 12.53
N LYS A 101 13.07 -10.91 11.94
CA LYS A 101 12.95 -12.38 11.84
C LYS A 101 12.92 -13.07 13.21
N ASN A 102 13.66 -12.53 14.17
CA ASN A 102 13.64 -12.97 15.57
C ASN A 102 12.40 -12.49 16.35
N LYS A 103 11.40 -11.92 15.65
CA LYS A 103 10.12 -11.43 16.20
C LYS A 103 10.30 -10.24 17.14
N GLU A 104 11.42 -9.55 17.07
CA GLU A 104 11.61 -8.29 17.77
C GLU A 104 10.88 -7.17 17.03
N ALA A 105 10.31 -6.25 17.80
CA ALA A 105 9.75 -5.02 17.24
C ALA A 105 10.86 -3.98 17.08
N ILE A 106 10.91 -3.34 15.92
CA ILE A 106 11.70 -2.13 15.71
C ILE A 106 10.81 -0.94 16.07
N LYS A 107 11.28 -0.08 16.97
CA LYS A 107 10.67 1.22 17.23
C LYS A 107 11.06 2.18 16.11
N ALA A 108 10.06 2.75 15.45
CA ALA A 108 10.27 3.70 14.35
C ALA A 108 9.38 4.93 14.55
N CYS A 109 9.82 6.08 14.02
CA CYS A 109 9.00 7.30 13.98
C CYS A 109 8.18 7.31 12.68
N LEU A 110 6.86 7.38 12.80
CA LEU A 110 5.95 7.64 11.69
C LEU A 110 5.67 9.13 11.62
N VAL A 111 6.01 9.75 10.50
CA VAL A 111 5.68 11.15 10.21
C VAL A 111 4.44 11.18 9.31
N GLU A 112 3.36 11.74 9.82
CA GLU A 112 2.12 11.89 9.09
C GLU A 112 2.17 13.09 8.13
N PRO A 113 1.27 13.18 7.12
CA PRO A 113 1.17 14.36 6.26
C PRO A 113 0.93 15.69 7.01
N SER A 114 0.39 15.62 8.24
CA SER A 114 0.21 16.73 9.18
C SER A 114 1.51 17.21 9.83
N MET A 115 2.64 16.53 9.60
CA MET A 115 3.91 16.67 10.33
C MET A 115 3.87 16.20 11.78
N GLU A 116 2.80 15.50 12.18
CA GLU A 116 2.77 14.85 13.49
C GLU A 116 3.67 13.61 13.48
N GLU A 117 4.45 13.48 14.55
CA GLU A 117 5.39 12.38 14.74
C GLU A 117 4.82 11.42 15.78
N THR A 118 4.66 10.15 15.39
CA THR A 118 4.15 9.10 16.27
C THR A 118 5.15 7.96 16.33
N GLU A 119 5.49 7.51 17.54
CA GLU A 119 6.27 6.28 17.69
C GLU A 119 5.40 5.07 17.36
N ILE A 120 5.88 4.24 16.45
CA ILE A 120 5.23 2.99 16.04
C ILE A 120 6.14 1.79 16.32
N ASN A 121 5.52 0.62 16.40
CA ASN A 121 6.22 -0.65 16.39
C ASN A 121 6.12 -1.27 15.00
N PHE A 122 7.26 -1.45 14.35
CA PHE A 122 7.39 -2.17 13.09
C PHE A 122 7.77 -3.62 13.35
N LYS A 123 6.98 -4.57 12.85
CA LYS A 123 7.07 -6.00 13.15
C LYS A 123 7.03 -6.82 11.87
N TRP A 124 7.60 -8.03 11.94
CA TRP A 124 7.44 -9.07 10.92
C TRP A 124 6.44 -10.11 11.41
N TRP A 125 5.42 -10.38 10.60
CA TRP A 125 4.50 -11.49 10.82
C TRP A 125 4.64 -12.52 9.71
N ASP A 126 4.90 -13.76 10.14
CA ASP A 126 4.89 -14.91 9.26
C ASP A 126 3.51 -15.57 9.34
N MET A 127 2.74 -15.47 8.25
CA MET A 127 1.56 -16.31 8.07
C MET A 127 1.97 -17.56 7.30
N ARG A 128 1.25 -18.67 7.53
CA ARG A 128 1.51 -20.00 6.93
C ARG A 128 1.97 -20.03 5.46
N LYS A 129 1.52 -19.08 4.63
CA LYS A 129 1.89 -18.97 3.22
C LYS A 129 2.57 -17.66 2.83
N ASN A 130 2.39 -16.59 3.60
CA ASN A 130 2.85 -15.25 3.24
C ASN A 130 3.43 -14.56 4.47
N SER A 131 4.59 -13.94 4.32
CA SER A 131 5.10 -12.98 5.28
C SER A 131 4.55 -11.57 5.00
N MET A 132 4.43 -10.76 6.05
CA MET A 132 4.04 -9.36 5.96
C MET A 132 4.75 -8.55 7.03
N TYR A 133 4.98 -7.27 6.75
CA TYR A 133 5.29 -6.32 7.82
C TYR A 133 3.99 -5.82 8.44
N VAL A 134 4.06 -5.44 9.71
CA VAL A 134 2.94 -4.90 10.46
C VAL A 134 3.40 -3.69 11.24
N ILE A 135 2.65 -2.60 11.08
CA ILE A 135 2.80 -1.40 11.91
C ILE A 135 1.72 -1.47 13.00
N THR A 136 2.11 -1.30 14.26
CA THR A 136 1.17 -1.16 15.39
C THR A 136 1.57 0.05 16.23
N THR A 137 0.60 0.89 16.55
CA THR A 137 0.72 1.98 17.53
C THR A 137 0.58 1.48 18.95
#